data_AF-A0A955LQZ1-F1
#
_entry.id   AF-A0A955LQZ1-F1
#
_cell.length_a   1.000
_cell.length_b   1.000
_cell.length_c   1.000
_cell.angle_alpha   90.00
_cell.angle_beta   90.00
_cell.angle_gamma   90.00
#
_symmetry.space_group_name_H-M   'P 1'
#
loop_
_entity.id
_entity.type
_entity.pdbx_description
1 polymer ?
#
loop_
_entity_poly.entity_id
_entity_poly.type
_entity_poly.pdbx_seq_one_letter_code
_entity_poly.pdbx_strand_id
1 'polypeptide(L)'
;MNKSVVIISALLFLATPAAAQYPRLAPSVKPLPQKLVPELFEKIETKEEIPLLLLYQALVGPQTTLRAYAATALGEHGNRTSIAYLIDALADDSVHVGANYREAGMATTRYRANESLKKLTGKDFGFVWNDPAEQRQEAIARWREWYNKGRSR
;
A
#
# COMPACT_ATOMS: atom_id res chain seq x y z
N MET A 1 -11.42 44.71 -34.38
CA MET A 1 -10.05 44.14 -34.45
C MET A 1 -9.66 43.68 -33.05
N ASN A 2 -9.39 42.37 -32.91
CA ASN A 2 -8.46 41.68 -31.99
C ASN A 2 -7.70 42.51 -30.93
N LYS A 3 -7.38 42.03 -29.73
CA LYS A 3 -7.52 40.73 -29.06
C LYS A 3 -6.96 40.91 -27.63
N SER A 4 -7.46 40.09 -26.71
CA SER A 4 -6.74 39.57 -25.53
C SER A 4 -6.50 40.49 -24.33
N VAL A 5 -7.44 40.43 -23.37
CA VAL A 5 -7.11 40.55 -21.94
C VAL A 5 -6.38 39.28 -21.53
N VAL A 6 -5.07 39.36 -21.30
CA VAL A 6 -4.29 38.26 -20.75
C VAL A 6 -4.59 38.21 -19.25
N ILE A 7 -5.45 37.27 -18.86
CA ILE A 7 -5.58 36.86 -17.47
C ILE A 7 -4.29 36.12 -17.11
N ILE A 8 -3.43 36.78 -16.33
CA ILE A 8 -2.29 36.13 -15.68
C ILE A 8 -2.89 35.26 -14.57
N SER A 9 -3.33 34.06 -14.94
CA SER A 9 -3.56 32.98 -13.98
C SER A 9 -2.19 32.62 -13.45
N ALA A 10 -1.83 33.19 -12.29
CA ALA A 10 -0.74 32.71 -11.47
C ALA A 10 -1.11 31.29 -11.00
N LEU A 11 -0.83 30.28 -11.83
CA LEU A 11 -0.66 28.92 -11.35
C LEU A 11 0.58 28.95 -10.46
N LEU A 12 0.33 29.07 -9.16
CA LEU A 12 1.30 28.72 -8.15
C LEU A 12 1.54 27.21 -8.29
N PHE A 13 2.48 26.83 -9.16
CA PHE A 13 3.09 25.50 -9.09
C PHE A 13 3.82 25.46 -7.75
N LEU A 14 3.13 24.99 -6.69
CA LEU A 14 3.84 24.39 -5.59
C LEU A 14 4.53 23.18 -6.20
N ALA A 15 5.82 23.33 -6.50
CA ALA A 15 6.69 22.21 -6.77
C ALA A 15 6.55 21.27 -5.56
N THR A 16 5.77 20.21 -5.73
CA THR A 16 5.83 19.03 -4.89
C THR A 16 7.30 18.62 -4.87
N PRO A 17 7.99 18.60 -3.72
CA PRO A 17 9.37 18.17 -3.72
C PRO A 17 9.39 16.73 -4.27
N ALA A 18 10.26 16.52 -5.26
CA ALA A 18 10.60 15.22 -5.78
C ALA A 18 10.84 14.27 -4.59
N ALA A 19 10.05 13.21 -4.51
CA ALA A 19 10.12 12.14 -3.51
C ALA A 19 9.79 12.54 -2.06
N ALA A 20 8.52 12.87 -1.77
CA ALA A 20 8.01 12.76 -0.40
C ALA A 20 8.06 11.29 0.06
N GLN A 21 9.18 10.86 0.62
CA GLN A 21 9.29 9.59 1.30
C GLN A 21 8.58 9.75 2.64
N TYR A 22 7.32 9.34 2.70
CA TYR A 22 6.56 9.43 3.93
C TYR A 22 7.23 8.61 5.04
N PRO A 23 7.33 9.13 6.28
CA PRO A 23 7.75 8.31 7.41
C PRO A 23 6.79 7.13 7.56
N ARG A 24 7.26 5.99 8.04
CA ARG A 24 6.39 4.83 8.27
C ARG A 24 5.25 5.18 9.23
N LEU A 25 3.99 4.87 8.89
CA LEU A 25 2.85 4.96 9.82
C LEU A 25 2.82 3.78 10.79
N ALA A 26 3.07 2.60 10.26
CA ALA A 26 3.02 1.36 11.01
C ALA A 26 4.17 1.28 12.02
N PRO A 27 3.95 0.62 13.18
CA PRO A 27 5.04 0.27 14.06
C PRO A 27 6.18 -0.45 13.33
N SER A 28 7.41 -0.21 13.78
CA SER A 28 8.55 -0.94 13.21
C SER A 28 8.50 -2.41 13.62
N VAL A 29 8.65 -3.30 12.64
CA VAL A 29 8.76 -4.75 12.83
C VAL A 29 9.96 -5.27 12.06
N LYS A 30 10.61 -6.29 12.62
CA LYS A 30 11.69 -7.00 11.94
C LYS A 30 11.10 -7.83 10.79
N PRO A 31 11.78 -7.96 9.64
CA PRO A 31 11.36 -8.86 8.57
C PRO A 31 11.13 -10.29 9.07
N LEU A 32 10.22 -10.99 8.41
CA LEU A 32 9.92 -12.39 8.72
C LEU A 32 11.21 -13.22 8.59
N PRO A 33 11.59 -14.00 9.61
CA PRO A 33 12.72 -14.91 9.50
C PRO A 33 12.55 -15.86 8.30
N GLN A 34 13.60 -16.04 7.51
CA GLN A 34 13.54 -16.85 6.27
C GLN A 34 13.00 -18.27 6.50
N LYS A 35 13.31 -18.88 7.66
CA LYS A 35 12.84 -20.22 8.04
C LYS A 35 11.32 -20.34 8.17
N LEU A 36 10.61 -19.22 8.39
CA LEU A 36 9.14 -19.18 8.54
C LEU A 36 8.43 -18.85 7.23
N VAL A 37 9.16 -18.52 6.16
CA VAL A 37 8.55 -18.17 4.86
C VAL A 37 7.74 -19.33 4.28
N PRO A 38 8.23 -20.59 4.23
CA PRO A 38 7.45 -21.70 3.69
C PRO A 38 6.16 -21.95 4.49
N GLU A 39 6.27 -21.95 5.83
CA GLU A 39 5.13 -22.12 6.73
C GLU A 39 4.08 -21.03 6.52
N LEU A 40 4.50 -19.77 6.37
CA LEU A 40 3.55 -18.69 6.14
C LEU A 40 2.86 -18.82 4.78
N PHE A 41 3.56 -19.25 3.73
CA PHE A 41 2.92 -19.53 2.44
C PHE A 41 1.85 -20.61 2.56
N GLU A 42 2.19 -21.74 3.19
CA GLU A 42 1.27 -22.85 3.42
C GLU A 42 0.01 -22.36 4.16
N LYS A 43 0.19 -21.63 5.27
CA LYS A 43 -0.93 -21.09 6.07
C LYS A 43 -1.85 -20.17 5.27
N ILE A 44 -1.29 -19.32 4.41
CA ILE A 44 -2.08 -18.44 3.54
C ILE A 44 -2.85 -19.27 2.51
N GLU A 45 -2.24 -20.30 1.93
CA GLU A 45 -2.88 -21.17 0.94
C GLU A 45 -3.99 -22.03 1.53
N THR A 46 -3.76 -22.59 2.73
CA THR A 46 -4.73 -23.41 3.46
C THR A 46 -5.78 -22.59 4.20
N LYS A 47 -5.66 -21.24 4.19
CA LYS A 47 -6.53 -20.30 4.91
C LYS A 47 -6.63 -20.62 6.40
N GLU A 48 -5.53 -21.07 6.97
CA GLU A 48 -5.40 -21.26 8.42
C GLU A 48 -5.42 -19.93 9.16
N GLU A 49 -5.62 -19.98 10.48
CA GLU A 49 -5.43 -18.81 11.32
C GLU A 49 -3.95 -18.38 11.29
N ILE A 50 -3.73 -17.12 10.93
CA ILE A 50 -2.38 -16.54 10.82
C ILE A 50 -2.23 -15.44 11.87
N PRO A 51 -1.25 -15.54 12.79
CA PRO A 51 -0.91 -14.44 13.66
C PRO A 51 -0.57 -13.18 12.85
N LEU A 52 -1.30 -12.08 13.08
CA LEU A 52 -1.14 -10.84 12.30
C LEU A 52 0.30 -10.32 12.29
N LEU A 53 1.07 -10.56 13.36
CA LEU A 53 2.49 -10.22 13.40
C LEU A 53 3.27 -10.85 12.24
N LEU A 54 3.02 -12.12 11.88
CA LEU A 54 3.72 -12.77 10.77
C LEU A 54 3.41 -12.08 9.44
N LEU A 55 2.16 -11.64 9.24
CA LEU A 55 1.75 -10.88 8.05
C LEU A 55 2.41 -9.50 8.01
N TYR A 56 2.52 -8.81 9.15
CA TYR A 56 3.23 -7.52 9.25
C TYR A 56 4.72 -7.66 8.94
N GLN A 57 5.36 -8.71 9.47
CA GLN A 57 6.76 -9.02 9.22
C GLN A 57 7.01 -9.43 7.76
N ALA A 58 6.06 -10.14 7.14
CA ALA A 58 6.09 -10.51 5.74
C ALA A 58 6.00 -9.29 4.82
N LEU A 59 5.13 -8.32 5.13
CA LEU A 59 4.97 -7.07 4.36
C LEU A 59 6.26 -6.23 4.24
N VAL A 60 7.19 -6.34 5.19
CA VAL A 60 8.47 -5.59 5.16
C VAL A 60 9.66 -6.46 4.75
N GLY A 61 9.39 -7.71 4.33
CA GLY A 61 10.41 -8.67 3.93
C GLY A 61 10.88 -8.53 2.48
N PRO A 62 12.01 -9.16 2.11
CA PRO A 62 12.59 -9.04 0.77
C PRO A 62 11.76 -9.75 -0.31
N GLN A 63 10.95 -10.76 0.06
CA GLN A 63 10.22 -11.59 -0.88
C GLN A 63 8.95 -10.91 -1.41
N THR A 64 9.03 -10.36 -2.61
CA THR A 64 7.94 -9.62 -3.29
C THR A 64 6.62 -10.38 -3.32
N THR A 65 6.66 -11.66 -3.71
CA THR A 65 5.49 -12.53 -3.73
C THR A 65 4.82 -12.60 -2.36
N LEU A 66 5.61 -12.81 -1.30
CA LEU A 66 5.10 -12.93 0.05
C LEU A 66 4.49 -11.61 0.55
N ARG A 67 5.05 -10.45 0.17
CA ARG A 67 4.45 -9.15 0.51
C ARG A 67 3.03 -9.00 -0.06
N ALA A 68 2.81 -9.39 -1.31
CA ALA A 68 1.49 -9.33 -1.94
C ALA A 68 0.48 -10.29 -1.29
N TYR A 69 0.90 -11.52 -0.96
CA TYR A 69 0.07 -12.47 -0.21
C TYR A 69 -0.26 -11.94 1.19
N ALA A 70 0.72 -11.37 1.89
CA ALA A 70 0.51 -10.79 3.21
C ALA A 70 -0.46 -9.61 3.16
N ALA A 71 -0.32 -8.71 2.19
CA ALA A 71 -1.28 -7.62 1.96
C ALA A 71 -2.71 -8.15 1.79
N THR A 72 -2.87 -9.19 0.97
CA THR A 72 -4.17 -9.82 0.70
C THR A 72 -4.78 -10.44 1.96
N ALA A 73 -4.01 -11.26 2.68
CA ALA A 73 -4.45 -11.90 3.92
C ALA A 73 -4.84 -10.88 5.00
N LEU A 74 -4.16 -9.73 5.05
CA LEU A 74 -4.53 -8.63 5.93
C LEU A 74 -5.86 -7.96 5.54
N GLY A 75 -6.25 -7.94 4.26
CA GLY A 75 -7.58 -7.51 3.86
C GLY A 75 -8.68 -8.47 4.27
N GLU A 76 -8.37 -9.76 4.38
CA GLU A 76 -9.31 -10.82 4.75
C GLU A 76 -9.48 -10.98 6.26
N HIS A 77 -8.39 -10.86 7.01
CA HIS A 77 -8.33 -11.21 8.43
C HIS A 77 -7.77 -10.09 9.32
N GLY A 78 -7.38 -8.96 8.73
CA GLY A 78 -6.75 -7.86 9.45
C GLY A 78 -7.71 -7.08 10.35
N ASN A 79 -7.10 -6.20 11.15
CA ASN A 79 -7.80 -5.34 12.08
C ASN A 79 -7.37 -3.88 11.87
N ARG A 80 -7.76 -2.99 12.79
CA ARG A 80 -7.43 -1.55 12.73
C ARG A 80 -5.92 -1.27 12.68
N THR A 81 -5.08 -2.12 13.28
CA THR A 81 -3.62 -2.00 13.21
C THR A 81 -3.11 -2.30 11.80
N SER A 82 -3.73 -3.26 11.11
CA SER A 82 -3.38 -3.64 9.73
C SER A 82 -3.51 -2.49 8.74
N ILE A 83 -4.42 -1.53 9.00
CA ILE A 83 -4.61 -0.35 8.14
C ILE A 83 -3.31 0.44 7.97
N ALA A 84 -2.54 0.67 9.05
CA ALA A 84 -1.29 1.43 8.96
C ALA A 84 -0.24 0.70 8.08
N TYR A 85 -0.12 -0.61 8.26
CA TYR A 85 0.79 -1.44 7.45
C TYR A 85 0.39 -1.44 5.97
N LEU A 86 -0.90 -1.53 5.68
CA LEU A 86 -1.40 -1.52 4.30
C LEU A 86 -1.24 -0.14 3.65
N ILE A 87 -1.42 0.97 4.38
CA ILE A 87 -1.15 2.32 3.86
C ILE A 87 0.33 2.46 3.50
N ASP A 88 1.24 2.00 4.36
CA ASP A 88 2.67 2.05 4.06
C ASP A 88 3.02 1.16 2.84
N ALA A 89 2.34 0.02 2.67
CA ALA A 89 2.54 -0.90 1.55
C ALA A 89 2.06 -0.36 0.18
N LEU A 90 1.29 0.73 0.14
CA LEU A 90 0.96 1.43 -1.11
C LEU A 90 2.20 2.02 -1.80
N ALA A 91 3.24 2.33 -1.02
CA ALA A 91 4.51 2.86 -1.52
C ALA A 91 5.48 1.76 -2.01
N ASP A 92 5.07 0.49 -1.98
CA ASP A 92 5.91 -0.63 -2.43
C ASP A 92 6.33 -0.47 -3.90
N ASP A 93 7.60 -0.73 -4.16
CA ASP A 93 8.29 -0.50 -5.44
C ASP A 93 8.23 -1.69 -6.40
N SER A 94 7.67 -2.83 -5.98
CA SER A 94 7.65 -4.04 -6.80
C SER A 94 6.90 -3.84 -8.12
N VAL A 95 7.55 -4.11 -9.24
CA VAL A 95 6.91 -3.96 -10.56
C VAL A 95 6.04 -5.16 -10.91
N HIS A 96 6.42 -6.38 -10.51
CA HIS A 96 5.66 -7.62 -10.75
C HIS A 96 5.94 -8.69 -9.67
N VAL A 97 4.94 -9.55 -9.39
CA VAL A 97 5.16 -10.85 -8.74
C VAL A 97 5.40 -11.89 -9.83
N GLY A 98 6.40 -12.76 -9.66
CA GLY A 98 6.86 -13.68 -10.73
C GLY A 98 5.80 -14.67 -11.23
N ALA A 99 6.08 -15.32 -12.36
CA ALA A 99 5.15 -16.18 -13.12
C ALA A 99 4.56 -17.38 -12.35
N ASN A 100 5.14 -17.77 -11.20
CA ASN A 100 4.64 -18.86 -10.36
C ASN A 100 3.55 -18.44 -9.35
N TYR A 101 3.03 -17.21 -9.45
CA TYR A 101 1.91 -16.75 -8.62
C TYR A 101 0.59 -17.30 -9.18
N ARG A 102 -0.31 -17.77 -8.31
CA ARG A 102 -1.62 -18.34 -8.72
C ARG A 102 -2.57 -17.34 -9.43
N GLU A 103 -2.16 -16.07 -9.51
CA GLU A 103 -2.84 -14.92 -10.11
C GLU A 103 -1.82 -13.93 -10.74
N ALA A 104 -0.87 -14.43 -11.54
CA ALA A 104 0.31 -13.69 -12.00
C ALA A 104 0.06 -12.51 -12.99
N GLY A 105 -1.16 -12.01 -13.10
CA GLY A 105 -1.49 -10.95 -14.07
C GLY A 105 -1.40 -9.51 -13.54
N MET A 106 -1.64 -9.26 -12.25
CA MET A 106 -1.92 -7.88 -11.76
C MET A 106 -1.54 -7.62 -10.29
N ALA A 107 -0.84 -8.53 -9.62
CA ALA A 107 -0.74 -8.53 -8.16
C ALA A 107 0.55 -7.89 -7.62
N THR A 108 0.74 -6.58 -7.79
CA THR A 108 1.78 -5.87 -7.02
C THR A 108 1.36 -5.76 -5.55
N THR A 109 2.33 -5.64 -4.62
CA THR A 109 2.03 -5.41 -3.20
C THR A 109 1.13 -4.20 -3.02
N ARG A 110 1.42 -3.09 -3.71
CA ARG A 110 0.64 -1.85 -3.65
C ARG A 110 -0.80 -2.01 -4.15
N TYR A 111 -1.03 -2.80 -5.20
CA TYR A 111 -2.38 -3.12 -5.66
C TYR A 111 -3.16 -3.90 -4.59
N ARG A 112 -2.58 -4.98 -4.06
CA ARG A 112 -3.21 -5.81 -3.02
C ARG A 112 -3.46 -5.03 -1.74
N ALA A 113 -2.54 -4.14 -1.37
CA ALA A 113 -2.68 -3.27 -0.24
C ALA A 113 -3.88 -2.32 -0.40
N ASN A 114 -4.04 -1.70 -1.57
CA ASN A 114 -5.18 -0.83 -1.85
C ASN A 114 -6.53 -1.56 -1.78
N GLU A 115 -6.64 -2.73 -2.43
CA GLU A 115 -7.87 -3.53 -2.39
C GLU A 115 -8.21 -3.96 -0.95
N SER A 116 -7.19 -4.31 -0.17
CA SER A 116 -7.34 -4.68 1.23
C SER A 116 -7.76 -3.50 2.11
N LEU A 117 -7.25 -2.30 1.84
CA LEU A 117 -7.69 -1.08 2.51
C LEU A 117 -9.16 -0.79 2.24
N LYS A 118 -9.61 -0.90 0.98
CA LYS A 118 -11.02 -0.74 0.62
C LYS A 118 -11.90 -1.73 1.37
N LYS A 119 -11.49 -3.01 1.41
CA LYS A 119 -12.21 -4.07 2.11
C LYS A 119 -12.32 -3.82 3.62
N LEU A 120 -11.22 -3.44 4.28
CA LEU A 120 -11.21 -3.22 5.73
C LEU A 120 -11.92 -1.94 6.18
N THR A 121 -11.95 -0.91 5.33
CA THR A 121 -12.36 0.44 5.76
C THR A 121 -13.63 0.95 5.07
N GLY A 122 -14.01 0.33 3.95
CA GLY A 122 -15.05 0.86 3.05
C GLY A 122 -14.69 2.20 2.40
N LYS A 123 -13.41 2.61 2.44
CA LYS A 123 -12.94 3.87 1.85
C LYS A 123 -12.15 3.61 0.57
N ASP A 124 -12.25 4.54 -0.36
CA ASP A 124 -11.44 4.59 -1.57
C ASP A 124 -10.94 6.01 -1.76
N PHE A 125 -9.64 6.15 -1.99
CA PHE A 125 -8.98 7.43 -2.26
C PHE A 125 -8.33 7.43 -3.65
N GLY A 126 -8.90 6.69 -4.61
CA GLY A 126 -8.53 6.76 -6.03
C GLY A 126 -7.09 6.33 -6.30
N PHE A 127 -6.56 5.38 -5.52
CA PHE A 127 -5.23 4.85 -5.77
C PHE A 127 -5.26 3.90 -6.98
N VAL A 128 -4.42 4.18 -7.96
CA VAL A 128 -4.21 3.34 -9.15
C VAL A 128 -2.75 2.88 -9.15
N TRP A 129 -2.53 1.57 -9.20
CA TRP A 129 -1.23 0.98 -8.89
C TRP A 129 -0.14 1.24 -9.96
N ASN A 130 -0.55 1.48 -11.20
CA ASN A 130 0.32 1.72 -12.34
C ASN A 130 0.39 3.19 -12.78
N ASP A 131 -0.26 4.09 -12.06
CA ASP A 131 -0.11 5.53 -12.28
C ASP A 131 1.34 5.98 -12.06
N PRO A 132 1.77 7.12 -12.61
CA PRO A 132 3.03 7.76 -12.26
C PRO A 132 3.19 7.89 -10.74
N ALA A 133 4.44 7.81 -10.27
CA ALA A 133 4.73 7.80 -8.83
C ALA A 133 4.12 9.00 -8.09
N GLU A 134 4.13 10.19 -8.69
CA GLU A 134 3.53 11.40 -8.14
C GLU A 134 2.03 11.25 -7.87
N GLN A 135 1.25 10.77 -8.84
CA GLN A 135 -0.19 10.55 -8.68
C GLN A 135 -0.48 9.48 -7.61
N ARG A 136 0.36 8.43 -7.53
CA ARG A 136 0.27 7.46 -6.43
C ARG A 136 0.51 8.13 -5.07
N GLN A 137 1.47 9.06 -4.96
CA GLN A 137 1.73 9.78 -3.71
C GLN A 137 0.56 10.66 -3.27
N GLU A 138 -0.21 11.23 -4.20
CA GLU A 138 -1.42 12.00 -3.88
C GLU A 138 -2.53 11.12 -3.27
N ALA A 139 -2.75 9.93 -3.84
CA ALA A 139 -3.69 8.96 -3.26
C ALA A 139 -3.21 8.44 -1.90
N ILE A 140 -1.91 8.18 -1.75
CA ILE A 140 -1.29 7.82 -0.47
C ILE A 140 -1.48 8.95 0.56
N ALA A 141 -1.29 10.21 0.18
CA ALA A 141 -1.49 11.36 1.05
C ALA A 141 -2.90 11.38 1.66
N ARG A 142 -3.92 11.16 0.82
CA ARG A 142 -5.34 11.12 1.24
C ARG A 142 -5.60 9.97 2.21
N TRP A 143 -5.06 8.79 1.97
CA TRP A 143 -5.11 7.65 2.91
C TRP A 143 -4.52 8.02 4.29
N ARG A 144 -3.33 8.64 4.29
CA ARG A 144 -2.61 9.01 5.51
C ARG A 144 -3.34 10.09 6.29
N GLU A 145 -3.85 11.11 5.61
CA GLU A 145 -4.63 12.19 6.22
C GLU A 145 -5.89 11.64 6.91
N TRP A 146 -6.64 10.79 6.21
CA TRP A 146 -7.83 10.13 6.77
C TRP A 146 -7.48 9.29 8.02
N TYR A 147 -6.42 8.48 7.95
CA TYR A 147 -5.98 7.65 9.06
C TYR A 147 -5.59 8.49 10.29
N ASN A 148 -4.84 9.56 10.10
CA ASN A 148 -4.39 10.45 11.19
C ASN A 148 -5.55 11.24 11.82
N LYS A 149 -6.51 11.71 11.02
CA LYS A 149 -7.75 12.34 11.52
C LYS A 149 -8.57 11.39 12.40
N GLY A 150 -8.57 10.09 12.08
CA GLY A 150 -9.24 9.07 12.89
C GLY A 150 -8.55 8.72 14.21
N ARG A 151 -7.27 9.07 14.38
CA ARG A 151 -6.48 8.81 15.61
C ARG A 151 -6.50 9.97 16.61
N SER A 152 -6.88 11.17 16.16
CA SER A 152 -6.93 12.39 16.97
C SER A 152 -8.29 12.63 17.64
N ARG A 153 -9.22 11.69 17.46
CA ARG A 153 -10.53 11.63 18.12
C ARG A 153 -10.53 10.49 19.12
#